data_AF-A0A4T0D587-F1
#
_entry.id   AF-A0A4T0D587-F1
#
_cell.length_a   1.000
_cell.length_b   1.000
_cell.length_c   1.000
_cell.angle_alpha   90.00
_cell.angle_beta   90.00
_cell.angle_gamma   90.00
#
_symmetry.space_group_name_H-M   'P 1'
#
loop_
_entity.id
_entity.type
_entity.pdbx_description
1 polymer ?
#
loop_
_entity_poly.entity_id
_entity_poly.type
_entity_poly.pdbx_seq_one_letter_code
_entity_poly.pdbx_strand_id
1 'polypeptide(L)'
;EKGWEEIEADGIYSLNLGSFHESIQQGESSKPTCIPYLHSPNTVVSSASTSDTSASPLITSSPSVSKIEDLLRRSLDLRISNIPSHSQAVSSQIPASLAVLFSGGLDCTLLARLSHDTLDPSQPIDLLNVAFENPRVHRRPANADSDEPWSPFELCPDLITGRASFAELQTTCPSRTWRFVAINVPYQEFLTHRTEVISLIYPHNTEMDLSIASALYFASRGQGVVLSESQEATSYTSEARVLLSGLGADELFGGYTRHDTAFRRHGFTGLLEELNLDVERLGKRNLGRDDRVLSNWARETRFPFLDEDLVSWAVNAPVWERCGFGEDQTTLDSETGTLEPAKKVLRCLAWKLGMKNVAAEKKRAIQFGARTAKMEVGKSKGTHTIA
;
A
#
# COMPACT_ATOMS: atom_id res chain seq x y z
N GLU A 1 -18.11 23.93 15.20
CA GLU A 1 -17.63 24.81 14.11
C GLU A 1 -17.65 24.01 12.82
N LYS A 2 -17.99 24.61 11.67
CA LYS A 2 -17.75 23.92 10.39
C LYS A 2 -16.23 23.90 10.23
N GLY A 3 -15.63 22.70 10.22
CA GLY A 3 -14.19 22.51 10.00
C GLY A 3 -13.77 22.94 8.59
N TRP A 4 -12.55 22.58 8.19
CA TRP A 4 -12.09 22.78 6.82
C TRP A 4 -12.75 21.77 5.86
N GLU A 5 -12.80 22.06 4.57
CA GLU A 5 -13.33 21.16 3.54
C GLU A 5 -12.22 20.77 2.58
N GLU A 6 -12.17 19.49 2.19
CA GLU A 6 -11.28 19.04 1.12
C GLU A 6 -11.71 19.64 -0.21
N ILE A 7 -10.75 20.16 -0.95
CA ILE A 7 -10.95 20.56 -2.32
C ILE A 7 -10.89 19.30 -3.20
N GLU A 8 -11.82 19.15 -4.14
CA GLU A 8 -11.84 18.02 -5.06
C GLU A 8 -10.63 18.03 -6.00
N ALA A 9 -10.20 16.86 -6.46
CA ALA A 9 -9.11 16.72 -7.42
C ALA A 9 -9.59 16.90 -8.87
N ASP A 10 -10.37 17.95 -9.14
CA ASP A 10 -11.02 18.20 -10.44
C ASP A 10 -10.30 19.23 -11.34
N GLY A 11 -9.22 19.83 -10.83
CA GLY A 11 -8.45 20.82 -11.55
C GLY A 11 -7.19 21.28 -10.83
N ILE A 12 -6.53 22.27 -11.41
CA ILE A 12 -5.43 23.00 -10.82
C ILE A 12 -6.01 24.20 -10.07
N TYR A 13 -5.82 24.20 -8.75
CA TYR A 13 -6.24 25.30 -7.90
C TYR A 13 -5.10 26.31 -7.75
N SER A 14 -5.41 27.58 -7.94
CA SER A 14 -4.47 28.69 -7.80
C SER A 14 -4.99 29.72 -6.81
N LEU A 15 -4.09 30.24 -5.97
CA LEU A 15 -4.39 31.27 -4.99
C LEU A 15 -3.35 32.39 -5.11
N ASN A 16 -3.81 33.62 -5.34
CA ASN A 16 -2.94 34.79 -5.24
C ASN A 16 -2.82 35.18 -3.76
N LEU A 17 -1.60 35.09 -3.21
CA LEU A 17 -1.37 35.34 -1.79
C LEU A 17 -1.62 36.79 -1.38
N GLY A 18 -1.43 37.76 -2.28
CA GLY A 18 -1.69 39.17 -2.02
C GLY A 18 -3.17 39.45 -1.84
N SER A 19 -3.99 39.06 -2.83
CA SER A 19 -5.45 39.21 -2.74
C SER A 19 -6.04 38.37 -1.61
N PHE A 20 -5.51 37.16 -1.38
CA PHE A 20 -5.93 36.33 -0.26
C PHE A 20 -5.70 37.03 1.09
N HIS A 21 -4.53 37.64 1.26
CA HIS A 21 -4.21 38.37 2.50
C HIS A 21 -5.12 39.58 2.70
N GLU A 22 -5.38 40.36 1.65
CA GLU A 22 -6.31 41.49 1.69
C GLU A 22 -7.74 41.05 2.05
N SER A 23 -8.25 39.99 1.41
CA SER A 23 -9.58 39.44 1.72
C SER A 23 -9.68 38.96 3.18
N ILE A 24 -8.66 38.29 3.71
CA ILE A 24 -8.62 37.87 5.12
C ILE A 24 -8.68 39.07 6.06
N GLN A 25 -7.92 40.14 5.78
CA GLN A 25 -7.95 41.37 6.58
C GLN A 25 -9.32 42.06 6.54
N GLN A 26 -10.06 41.94 5.44
CA GLN A 26 -11.39 42.50 5.26
C GLN A 26 -12.53 41.57 5.75
N GLY A 27 -12.20 40.37 6.26
CA GLY A 27 -13.19 39.37 6.68
C GLY A 27 -13.97 38.74 5.53
N GLU A 28 -13.44 38.83 4.31
CA GLU A 28 -14.04 38.27 3.10
C GLU A 28 -13.60 36.82 2.89
N SER A 29 -14.50 36.02 2.31
CA SER A 29 -14.17 34.65 1.90
C SER A 29 -13.40 34.69 0.58
N SER A 30 -12.12 34.33 0.61
CA SER A 30 -11.32 34.10 -0.59
C SER A 30 -11.35 32.63 -0.97
N LYS A 31 -11.84 32.33 -2.17
CA LYS A 31 -11.81 30.97 -2.74
C LYS A 31 -10.65 30.86 -3.74
N PRO A 32 -9.91 29.74 -3.75
CA PRO A 32 -8.95 29.50 -4.80
C PRO A 32 -9.64 29.44 -6.16
N THR A 33 -8.97 29.93 -7.19
CA THR A 33 -9.44 29.81 -8.57
C THR A 33 -9.18 28.38 -9.04
N CYS A 34 -10.23 27.66 -9.45
CA CYS A 34 -10.09 26.35 -10.08
C CYS A 34 -9.95 26.50 -11.59
N ILE A 35 -8.85 25.98 -12.13
CA ILE A 35 -8.68 25.73 -13.56
C ILE A 35 -8.99 24.24 -13.74
N PRO A 36 -10.20 23.86 -14.18
CA PRO A 36 -10.57 22.46 -14.29
C PRO A 36 -9.65 21.73 -15.26
N TYR A 37 -9.48 20.43 -15.07
CA TYR A 37 -8.80 19.57 -16.05
C TYR A 37 -9.65 19.50 -17.34
N LEU A 38 -9.54 20.51 -18.21
CA LEU A 38 -10.13 20.52 -19.55
C LEU A 38 -9.35 19.55 -20.42
N HIS A 39 -9.99 18.49 -20.95
CA HIS A 39 -9.49 17.61 -22.03
C HIS A 39 -7.96 17.66 -22.17
N SER A 40 -7.25 17.31 -21.09
CA SER A 40 -5.81 17.38 -21.10
C SER A 40 -5.36 16.26 -22.03
N PRO A 41 -4.32 16.44 -22.84
CA PRO A 41 -3.68 15.32 -23.52
C PRO A 41 -3.17 14.25 -22.52
N ASN A 42 -3.05 14.61 -21.23
CA ASN A 42 -2.72 13.72 -20.12
C ASN A 42 -3.96 13.23 -19.35
N THR A 43 -5.19 13.57 -19.78
CA THR A 43 -6.40 12.98 -19.19
C THR A 43 -6.44 11.52 -19.58
N VAL A 44 -6.28 10.68 -18.57
CA VAL A 44 -6.33 9.23 -18.70
C VAL A 44 -7.80 8.81 -18.84
N VAL A 45 -8.31 8.82 -20.08
CA VAL A 45 -9.65 8.30 -20.38
C VAL A 45 -9.56 6.80 -20.54
N SER A 46 -10.24 6.05 -19.66
CA SER A 46 -10.34 4.60 -19.76
C SER A 46 -10.96 4.21 -21.11
N SER A 47 -10.14 3.64 -21.99
CA SER A 47 -10.56 3.15 -23.31
C SER A 47 -10.48 1.63 -23.43
N ALA A 48 -10.33 0.94 -22.29
CA ALA A 48 -10.17 -0.51 -22.24
C ALA A 48 -11.32 -1.22 -22.99
N SER A 49 -10.95 -2.09 -23.94
CA SER A 49 -11.91 -2.90 -24.67
C SER A 49 -12.53 -3.97 -23.77
N THR A 50 -13.83 -4.22 -23.95
CA THR A 50 -14.56 -5.33 -23.33
C THR A 50 -14.87 -6.47 -24.33
N SER A 51 -14.48 -6.31 -25.61
CA SER A 51 -14.78 -7.27 -26.68
C SER A 51 -13.89 -8.51 -26.60
N ASP A 52 -14.50 -9.60 -26.18
CA ASP A 52 -13.90 -10.91 -25.95
C ASP A 52 -13.69 -11.65 -27.29
N THR A 53 -12.44 -11.73 -27.72
CA THR A 53 -12.01 -12.71 -28.74
C THR A 53 -10.83 -13.47 -28.16
N SER A 54 -11.13 -14.48 -27.34
CA SER A 54 -10.21 -15.41 -26.69
C SER A 54 -9.16 -14.76 -25.78
N ALA A 55 -9.55 -14.47 -24.53
CA ALA A 55 -8.60 -14.16 -23.46
C ALA A 55 -7.57 -15.30 -23.33
N SER A 56 -6.33 -15.03 -23.73
CA SER A 56 -5.23 -15.95 -23.52
C SER A 56 -4.79 -15.94 -22.05
N PRO A 57 -4.38 -17.09 -21.47
CA PRO A 57 -3.99 -17.15 -20.07
C PRO A 57 -2.76 -16.28 -19.79
N LEU A 58 -2.76 -15.54 -18.68
CA LEU A 58 -1.60 -14.78 -18.24
C LEU A 58 -0.57 -15.72 -17.63
N ILE A 59 0.60 -15.73 -18.26
CA ILE A 59 1.78 -16.50 -17.86
C ILE A 59 2.99 -15.55 -17.72
N THR A 60 4.07 -16.05 -17.14
CA THR A 60 5.31 -15.29 -16.89
C THR A 60 5.91 -14.65 -18.15
N SER A 61 5.67 -15.24 -19.33
CA SER A 61 6.15 -14.76 -20.64
C SER A 61 5.14 -13.86 -21.38
N SER A 62 3.94 -13.60 -20.82
CA SER A 62 2.95 -12.74 -21.46
C SER A 62 3.51 -11.32 -21.70
N PRO A 63 3.20 -10.67 -22.84
CA PRO A 63 3.67 -9.32 -23.13
C PRO A 63 3.28 -8.30 -22.06
N SER A 64 2.09 -8.42 -21.47
CA SER A 64 1.62 -7.55 -20.39
C SER A 64 2.47 -7.67 -19.11
N VAL A 65 3.01 -8.86 -18.81
CA VAL A 65 3.92 -9.09 -17.67
C VAL A 65 5.25 -8.38 -17.89
N SER A 66 5.81 -8.46 -19.10
CA SER A 66 7.04 -7.71 -19.43
C SER A 66 6.78 -6.19 -19.43
N LYS A 67 5.62 -5.77 -19.95
CA LYS A 67 5.24 -4.35 -19.98
C LYS A 67 5.09 -3.75 -18.58
N ILE A 68 4.43 -4.44 -17.64
CA ILE A 68 4.29 -3.95 -16.26
C ILE A 68 5.62 -3.99 -15.51
N GLU A 69 6.50 -4.95 -15.80
CA GLU A 69 7.87 -4.96 -15.26
C GLU A 69 8.63 -3.70 -15.66
N ASP A 70 8.66 -3.37 -16.97
CA ASP A 70 9.35 -2.19 -17.48
C ASP A 70 8.77 -0.89 -16.90
N LEU A 71 7.44 -0.81 -16.79
CA LEU A 71 6.76 0.35 -16.21
C LEU A 71 7.11 0.52 -14.72
N LEU A 72 7.06 -0.55 -13.93
CA LEU A 72 7.40 -0.51 -12.51
C LEU A 72 8.87 -0.19 -12.27
N ARG A 73 9.78 -0.72 -13.09
CA ARG A 73 11.21 -0.42 -13.01
C ARG A 73 11.48 1.06 -13.27
N ARG A 74 10.90 1.64 -14.33
CA ARG A 74 11.02 3.07 -14.63
C ARG A 74 10.41 3.94 -13.53
N SER A 75 9.22 3.57 -13.05
CA SER A 75 8.55 4.25 -11.94
C SER A 75 9.40 4.25 -10.66
N LEU A 76 10.04 3.13 -10.33
CA LEU A 76 10.92 3.00 -9.17
C LEU A 76 12.21 3.81 -9.35
N ASP A 77 12.85 3.77 -10.51
CA ASP A 77 14.06 4.55 -10.80
C ASP A 77 13.86 6.04 -10.53
N LEU A 78 12.78 6.63 -11.03
CA LEU A 78 12.41 8.02 -10.75
C LEU A 78 12.21 8.30 -9.25
N ARG A 79 11.71 7.30 -8.51
CA ARG A 79 11.32 7.42 -7.10
C ARG A 79 12.41 7.02 -6.12
N ILE A 80 13.52 6.40 -6.53
CA ILE A 80 14.54 5.95 -5.57
C ILE A 80 15.97 6.33 -5.92
N SER A 81 16.27 6.72 -7.16
CA SER A 81 17.66 6.97 -7.59
C SER A 81 18.26 8.27 -7.05
N ASN A 82 17.44 9.23 -6.65
CA ASN A 82 17.89 10.55 -6.15
C ASN A 82 17.41 10.84 -4.72
N ILE A 83 17.36 9.83 -3.84
CA ILE A 83 17.02 10.05 -2.43
C ILE A 83 18.18 10.83 -1.76
N PRO A 84 17.93 12.01 -1.18
CA PRO A 84 18.97 12.77 -0.52
C PRO A 84 19.58 11.99 0.65
N SER A 85 20.91 11.94 0.71
CA SER A 85 21.61 11.39 1.87
C SER A 85 21.45 12.36 3.05
N HIS A 86 20.69 11.97 4.06
CA HIS A 86 20.52 12.73 5.29
C HIS A 86 21.53 12.34 6.39
N SER A 87 22.58 11.60 6.05
CA SER A 87 23.52 11.03 7.01
C SER A 87 24.35 12.11 7.69
N GLN A 88 23.99 12.45 8.93
CA GLN A 88 24.90 12.98 9.94
C GLN A 88 25.36 11.88 10.93
N ALA A 89 25.26 10.60 10.53
CA ALA A 89 25.34 9.48 11.46
C ALA A 89 26.75 9.26 12.04
N VAL A 90 26.79 9.22 13.37
CA VAL A 90 27.92 8.86 14.26
C VAL A 90 27.93 7.33 14.55
N SER A 91 27.00 6.57 13.96
CA SER A 91 26.80 5.13 14.16
C SER A 91 27.65 4.28 13.21
N SER A 92 28.00 3.06 13.65
CA SER A 92 28.76 2.09 12.85
C SER A 92 27.95 1.44 11.72
N GLN A 93 26.62 1.58 11.72
CA GLN A 93 25.75 1.00 10.69
C GLN A 93 25.29 2.05 9.68
N ILE A 94 25.30 1.67 8.40
CA ILE A 94 24.79 2.52 7.31
C ILE A 94 23.28 2.72 7.51
N PRO A 95 22.77 3.96 7.60
CA PRO A 95 21.34 4.21 7.68
C PRO A 95 20.65 3.89 6.35
N ALA A 96 19.41 3.39 6.40
CA ALA A 96 18.63 3.18 5.19
C ALA A 96 18.11 4.51 4.66
N SER A 97 18.34 4.80 3.38
CA SER A 97 17.74 5.94 2.68
C SER A 97 16.29 5.67 2.28
N LEU A 98 15.96 4.40 2.05
CA LEU A 98 14.67 3.92 1.57
C LEU A 98 14.04 2.95 2.57
N ALA A 99 12.73 3.12 2.79
CA ALA A 99 11.92 2.12 3.47
C ALA A 99 10.69 1.74 2.63
N VAL A 100 10.15 0.55 2.86
CA VAL A 100 8.92 0.06 2.24
C VAL A 100 7.88 -0.17 3.32
N LEU A 101 6.67 0.36 3.14
CA LEU A 101 5.51 -0.01 3.96
C LEU A 101 5.14 -1.46 3.64
N PHE A 102 5.43 -2.38 4.56
CA PHE A 102 5.63 -3.78 4.22
C PHE A 102 4.72 -4.72 5.03
N SER A 103 3.58 -5.11 4.45
CA SER A 103 2.71 -6.16 5.01
C SER A 103 3.15 -7.58 4.63
N GLY A 104 4.11 -7.72 3.71
CA GLY A 104 4.45 -8.97 3.04
C GLY A 104 3.52 -9.35 1.89
N GLY A 105 2.43 -8.62 1.66
CA GLY A 105 1.55 -8.86 0.52
C GLY A 105 2.26 -8.63 -0.82
N LEU A 106 1.67 -9.17 -1.89
CA LEU A 106 2.17 -9.10 -3.28
C LEU A 106 2.77 -7.75 -3.66
N ASP A 107 2.02 -6.67 -3.42
CA ASP A 107 2.33 -5.35 -3.97
C ASP A 107 3.60 -4.76 -3.33
N CYS A 108 3.64 -4.68 -1.99
CA CYS A 108 4.78 -4.14 -1.28
C CYS A 108 6.04 -5.00 -1.44
N THR A 109 5.89 -6.33 -1.51
CA THR A 109 7.02 -7.23 -1.71
C THR A 109 7.58 -7.14 -3.12
N LEU A 110 6.73 -6.94 -4.14
CA LEU A 110 7.17 -6.70 -5.50
C LEU A 110 7.98 -5.39 -5.61
N LEU A 111 7.51 -4.32 -4.96
CA LEU A 111 8.25 -3.05 -4.90
C LEU A 111 9.60 -3.21 -4.19
N ALA A 112 9.64 -3.91 -3.06
CA ALA A 112 10.88 -4.21 -2.36
C ALA A 112 11.85 -4.98 -3.28
N ARG A 113 11.37 -6.08 -3.88
CA ARG A 113 12.16 -6.92 -4.78
C ARG A 113 12.73 -6.11 -5.95
N LEU A 114 11.94 -5.28 -6.63
CA LEU A 114 12.42 -4.48 -7.75
C LEU A 114 13.36 -3.34 -7.31
N SER A 115 13.16 -2.78 -6.11
CA SER A 115 14.05 -1.75 -5.55
C SER A 115 15.47 -2.27 -5.34
N HIS A 116 15.66 -3.57 -5.10
CA HIS A 116 16.98 -4.19 -5.04
C HIS A 116 17.81 -3.93 -6.29
N ASP A 117 17.19 -3.97 -7.47
CA ASP A 117 17.88 -3.87 -8.76
C ASP A 117 18.31 -2.43 -9.10
N THR A 118 17.71 -1.44 -8.44
CA THR A 118 17.86 -0.01 -8.79
C THR A 118 18.63 0.77 -7.72
N LEU A 119 18.42 0.46 -6.44
CA LEU A 119 19.12 1.14 -5.34
C LEU A 119 20.59 0.68 -5.26
N ASP A 120 21.51 1.59 -4.92
CA ASP A 120 22.93 1.28 -4.69
C ASP A 120 23.07 0.00 -3.82
N PRO A 121 23.79 -1.05 -4.26
CA PRO A 121 23.88 -2.34 -3.54
C PRO A 121 24.32 -2.27 -2.07
N SER A 122 25.06 -1.23 -1.68
CA SER A 122 25.51 -1.01 -0.29
C SER A 122 24.42 -0.47 0.63
N GLN A 123 23.37 0.14 0.09
CA GLN A 123 22.30 0.74 0.88
C GLN A 123 21.37 -0.34 1.46
N PRO A 124 21.08 -0.34 2.77
CA PRO A 124 20.05 -1.21 3.31
C PRO A 124 18.66 -0.75 2.87
N ILE A 125 17.70 -1.69 2.84
CA ILE A 125 16.27 -1.39 2.67
C ILE A 125 15.53 -1.80 3.93
N ASP A 126 14.87 -0.83 4.56
CA ASP A 126 14.01 -1.07 5.73
C ASP A 126 12.63 -1.53 5.28
N LEU A 127 12.14 -2.64 5.84
CA LEU A 127 10.80 -3.18 5.62
C LEU A 127 9.98 -2.92 6.88
N LEU A 128 9.07 -1.95 6.81
CA LEU A 128 8.29 -1.48 7.96
C LEU A 128 7.00 -2.29 8.07
N ASN A 129 6.98 -3.28 8.96
CA ASN A 129 5.83 -4.15 9.18
C ASN A 129 5.15 -3.81 10.50
N VAL A 130 3.84 -3.54 10.47
CA VAL A 130 3.10 -3.10 11.66
C VAL A 130 2.10 -4.16 12.14
N ALA A 131 2.06 -4.38 13.45
CA ALA A 131 1.14 -5.30 14.10
C ALA A 131 0.59 -4.67 15.37
N PHE A 132 -0.71 -4.80 15.62
CA PHE A 132 -1.37 -4.23 16.78
C PHE A 132 -1.79 -5.33 17.76
N GLU A 133 -1.64 -5.02 19.03
CA GLU A 133 -2.33 -5.76 20.07
C GLU A 133 -3.82 -5.45 20.00
N ASN A 134 -4.63 -6.45 19.66
CA ASN A 134 -6.08 -6.32 19.63
C ASN A 134 -6.71 -7.08 20.80
N PRO A 135 -7.20 -6.40 21.85
CA PRO A 135 -7.73 -7.05 23.06
C PRO A 135 -8.91 -8.00 22.83
N ARG A 136 -9.57 -7.94 21.66
CA ARG A 136 -10.68 -8.83 21.31
C ARG A 136 -10.25 -10.16 20.74
N VAL A 137 -9.16 -10.15 19.98
CA VAL A 137 -8.65 -11.31 19.26
C VAL A 137 -7.55 -11.99 20.07
N HIS A 138 -6.69 -11.19 20.69
CA HIS A 138 -5.54 -11.67 21.45
C HIS A 138 -5.94 -11.82 22.91
N ARG A 139 -6.60 -12.94 23.22
CA ARG A 139 -6.73 -13.43 24.60
C ARG A 139 -5.74 -14.56 24.78
N ARG A 140 -4.87 -14.47 25.79
CA ARG A 140 -4.06 -15.62 26.19
C ARG A 140 -5.01 -16.78 26.50
N PRO A 141 -4.84 -17.96 25.87
CA PRO A 141 -5.67 -19.11 26.18
C PRO A 141 -5.60 -19.41 27.68
N ALA A 142 -6.75 -19.68 28.32
CA ALA A 142 -6.81 -19.94 29.76
C ALA A 142 -5.96 -21.16 30.19
N ASN A 143 -5.63 -22.04 29.24
CA ASN A 143 -4.85 -23.25 29.43
C ASN A 143 -3.40 -23.12 28.91
N ALA A 144 -2.97 -21.93 28.46
CA ALA A 144 -1.60 -21.73 28.03
C ALA A 144 -0.69 -21.78 29.27
N ASP A 145 0.40 -22.54 29.17
CA ASP A 145 1.38 -22.62 30.23
C ASP A 145 1.90 -21.23 30.57
N SER A 146 2.03 -20.90 31.87
CA SER A 146 2.49 -19.58 32.31
C SER A 146 3.90 -19.27 31.81
N ASP A 147 4.70 -20.33 31.61
CA ASP A 147 6.11 -20.27 31.26
C ASP A 147 6.37 -20.25 29.75
N GLU A 148 5.35 -20.48 28.91
CA GLU A 148 5.49 -20.39 27.46
C GLU A 148 5.53 -18.91 27.02
N PRO A 149 6.57 -18.47 26.25
CA PRO A 149 6.64 -17.11 25.75
C PRO A 149 5.43 -16.80 24.86
N TRP A 150 4.57 -15.89 25.31
CA TRP A 150 3.39 -15.47 24.57
C TRP A 150 3.49 -14.01 24.15
N SER A 151 3.35 -13.77 22.84
CA SER A 151 3.26 -12.43 22.27
C SER A 151 1.97 -12.31 21.47
N PRO A 152 1.11 -11.30 21.75
CA PRO A 152 -0.12 -11.10 20.99
C PRO A 152 0.14 -10.81 19.51
N PHE A 153 1.34 -10.32 19.17
CA PHE A 153 1.71 -9.91 17.83
C PHE A 153 2.00 -11.09 16.89
N GLU A 154 2.46 -12.24 17.42
CA GLU A 154 2.81 -13.41 16.60
C GLU A 154 1.60 -14.03 15.89
N LEU A 155 0.37 -13.71 16.34
CA LEU A 155 -0.89 -14.09 15.70
C LEU A 155 -1.38 -13.10 14.64
N CYS A 156 -0.64 -12.01 14.45
CA CYS A 156 -0.94 -10.95 13.49
C CYS A 156 -0.65 -11.46 12.07
N PRO A 157 -1.67 -11.58 11.20
CA PRO A 157 -1.46 -12.21 9.91
C PRO A 157 -0.46 -11.49 8.99
N ASP A 158 -0.39 -10.15 9.02
CA ASP A 158 0.59 -9.41 8.22
C ASP A 158 2.02 -9.52 8.77
N LEU A 159 2.19 -9.82 10.06
CA LEU A 159 3.52 -10.12 10.62
C LEU A 159 4.02 -11.48 10.10
N ILE A 160 3.13 -12.48 10.07
CA ILE A 160 3.42 -13.82 9.55
C ILE A 160 3.77 -13.74 8.05
N THR A 161 2.89 -13.14 7.25
CA THR A 161 3.12 -12.95 5.80
C THR A 161 4.35 -12.08 5.54
N GLY A 162 4.58 -11.04 6.36
CA GLY A 162 5.77 -10.19 6.32
C GLY A 162 7.05 -10.98 6.51
N ARG A 163 7.15 -11.80 7.56
CA ARG A 163 8.35 -12.62 7.82
C ARG A 163 8.60 -13.66 6.73
N ALA A 164 7.55 -14.31 6.22
CA ALA A 164 7.69 -15.25 5.11
C ALA A 164 8.23 -14.57 3.84
N SER A 165 7.70 -13.40 3.51
CA SER A 165 8.13 -12.62 2.34
C SER A 165 9.53 -12.03 2.51
N PHE A 166 9.89 -11.64 3.73
CA PHE A 166 11.25 -11.22 4.07
C PHE A 166 12.28 -12.35 3.86
N ALA A 167 11.97 -13.57 4.32
CA ALA A 167 12.83 -14.73 4.07
C ALA A 167 12.98 -15.04 2.58
N GLU A 168 11.90 -14.91 1.80
CA GLU A 168 11.95 -15.08 0.33
C GLU A 168 12.77 -13.98 -0.36
N LEU A 169 12.68 -12.72 0.11
CA LEU A 169 13.53 -11.61 -0.36
C LEU A 169 15.01 -11.86 -0.07
N GLN A 170 15.36 -12.33 1.13
CA GLN A 170 16.74 -12.68 1.49
C GLN A 170 17.29 -13.80 0.59
N THR A 171 16.45 -14.78 0.24
CA THR A 171 16.83 -15.88 -0.65
C THR A 171 17.03 -15.40 -2.09
N THR A 172 16.12 -14.55 -2.58
CA THR A 172 16.10 -14.08 -3.98
C THR A 172 17.11 -12.95 -4.23
N CYS A 173 17.41 -12.16 -3.20
CA CYS A 173 18.32 -11.01 -3.25
C CYS A 173 19.33 -11.08 -2.09
N PRO A 174 20.24 -12.08 -2.07
CA PRO A 174 21.11 -12.36 -0.93
C PRO A 174 22.19 -11.30 -0.69
N SER A 175 22.53 -10.49 -1.70
CA SER A 175 23.54 -9.43 -1.59
C SER A 175 23.02 -8.15 -0.92
N ARG A 176 21.70 -8.03 -0.70
CA ARG A 176 21.10 -6.84 -0.08
C ARG A 176 21.00 -7.01 1.42
N THR A 177 21.38 -5.96 2.15
CA THR A 177 21.03 -5.84 3.55
C THR A 177 19.56 -5.46 3.70
N TRP A 178 18.71 -6.44 3.96
CA TRP A 178 17.31 -6.23 4.31
C TRP A 178 17.15 -6.09 5.82
N ARG A 179 16.37 -5.09 6.27
CA ARG A 179 16.04 -4.93 7.69
C ARG A 179 14.54 -5.03 7.89
N PHE A 180 14.09 -6.15 8.45
CA PHE A 180 12.69 -6.30 8.84
C PHE A 180 12.43 -5.59 10.18
N VAL A 181 11.76 -4.45 10.13
CA VAL A 181 11.43 -3.64 11.31
C VAL A 181 10.02 -4.03 11.77
N ALA A 182 9.93 -4.84 12.83
CA ALA A 182 8.67 -5.24 13.44
C ALA A 182 8.17 -4.13 14.38
N ILE A 183 7.15 -3.41 13.93
CA ILE A 183 6.49 -2.30 14.63
C ILE A 183 5.28 -2.88 15.36
N ASN A 184 5.55 -3.42 16.55
CA ASN A 184 4.53 -3.99 17.43
C ASN A 184 3.94 -2.87 18.30
N VAL A 185 2.66 -2.54 18.09
CA VAL A 185 1.96 -1.44 18.78
C VAL A 185 1.05 -2.01 19.87
N PRO A 186 1.39 -1.86 21.16
CA PRO A 186 0.51 -2.21 22.26
C PRO A 186 -0.78 -1.40 22.21
N TYR A 187 -1.87 -1.97 22.73
CA TYR A 187 -3.17 -1.31 22.67
C TYR A 187 -3.17 0.04 23.40
N GLN A 188 -2.45 0.11 24.52
CA GLN A 188 -2.33 1.35 25.30
C GLN A 188 -1.61 2.47 24.52
N GLU A 189 -0.63 2.12 23.69
CA GLU A 189 0.08 3.08 22.84
C GLU A 189 -0.82 3.56 21.69
N PHE A 190 -1.61 2.67 21.09
CA PHE A 190 -2.63 3.09 20.13
C PHE A 190 -3.59 4.13 20.73
N LEU A 191 -4.05 3.91 21.97
CA LEU A 191 -4.97 4.84 22.65
C LEU A 191 -4.35 6.23 22.87
N THR A 192 -3.04 6.34 23.13
CA THR A 192 -2.40 7.66 23.33
C THR A 192 -2.30 8.47 22.04
N HIS A 193 -2.29 7.82 20.88
CA HIS A 193 -2.25 8.48 19.56
C HIS A 193 -3.62 8.61 18.88
N ARG A 194 -4.66 7.94 19.40
CA ARG A 194 -5.98 7.85 18.75
C ARG A 194 -6.54 9.21 18.34
N THR A 195 -6.55 10.19 19.24
CA THR A 195 -7.09 11.54 18.96
C THR A 195 -6.33 12.25 17.85
N GLU A 196 -5.01 12.09 17.79
CA GLU A 196 -4.16 12.65 16.74
C GLU A 196 -4.46 11.98 15.39
N VAL A 197 -4.61 10.65 15.35
CA VAL A 197 -4.97 9.97 14.10
C VAL A 197 -6.36 10.40 13.62
N ILE A 198 -7.32 10.58 14.54
CA ILE A 198 -8.66 11.09 14.19
C ILE A 198 -8.59 12.50 13.59
N SER A 199 -7.76 13.39 14.14
CA SER A 199 -7.60 14.74 13.60
C SER A 199 -6.96 14.72 12.21
N LEU A 200 -5.99 13.83 11.97
CA LEU A 200 -5.29 13.69 10.68
C LEU A 200 -6.18 13.12 9.57
N ILE A 201 -7.12 12.21 9.88
CA ILE A 201 -7.95 11.59 8.83
C ILE A 201 -9.12 12.47 8.39
N TYR A 202 -9.53 13.45 9.20
CA TYR A 202 -10.60 14.38 8.87
C TYR A 202 -10.41 14.94 7.44
N PRO A 203 -11.47 15.07 6.62
CA PRO A 203 -12.89 14.94 6.94
C PRO A 203 -13.41 13.50 7.01
N HIS A 204 -12.55 12.50 6.74
CA HIS A 204 -12.93 11.11 6.95
C HIS A 204 -13.13 10.86 8.43
N ASN A 205 -14.17 10.11 8.76
CA ASN A 205 -14.59 9.94 10.14
C ASN A 205 -15.22 8.58 10.38
N THR A 206 -14.80 7.54 9.66
CA THR A 206 -15.31 6.17 9.92
C THR A 206 -14.32 5.33 10.70
N GLU A 207 -14.81 4.31 11.41
CA GLU A 207 -13.99 3.31 12.09
C GLU A 207 -13.01 2.60 11.14
N MET A 208 -13.41 2.38 9.90
CA MET A 208 -12.53 1.83 8.86
C MET A 208 -11.40 2.79 8.51
N ASP A 209 -11.70 4.09 8.37
CA ASP A 209 -10.68 5.10 8.08
C ASP A 209 -9.65 5.17 9.20
N LEU A 210 -10.11 5.23 10.45
CA LEU A 210 -9.24 5.21 11.63
C LEU A 210 -8.38 3.93 11.66
N SER A 211 -8.96 2.78 11.35
CA SER A 211 -8.27 1.50 11.39
C SER A 211 -7.15 1.38 10.35
N ILE A 212 -7.40 1.84 9.11
CA ILE A 212 -6.41 1.88 8.03
C ILE A 212 -5.33 2.91 8.36
N ALA A 213 -5.74 4.13 8.72
CA ALA A 213 -4.85 5.22 9.07
C ALA A 213 -3.94 4.86 10.24
N SER A 214 -4.45 4.22 11.28
CA SER A 214 -3.61 3.82 12.42
C SER A 214 -2.47 2.91 12.00
N ALA A 215 -2.72 1.95 11.11
CA ALA A 215 -1.66 1.09 10.60
C ALA A 215 -0.60 1.90 9.83
N LEU A 216 -1.03 2.81 8.94
CA LEU A 216 -0.12 3.66 8.18
C LEU A 216 0.66 4.65 9.07
N TYR A 217 0.01 5.23 10.08
CA TYR A 217 0.58 6.16 11.04
C TYR A 217 1.73 5.53 11.81
N PHE A 218 1.49 4.34 12.40
CA PHE A 218 2.50 3.66 13.18
C PHE A 218 3.58 3.03 12.29
N ALA A 219 3.22 2.52 11.11
CA ALA A 219 4.21 2.02 10.15
C ALA A 219 5.18 3.13 9.71
N SER A 220 4.66 4.30 9.31
CA SER A 220 5.48 5.44 8.89
C SER A 220 6.27 6.09 10.02
N ARG A 221 5.89 5.88 11.30
CA ARG A 221 6.76 6.26 12.43
C ARG A 221 8.12 5.54 12.38
N GLY A 222 8.13 4.29 11.89
CA GLY A 222 9.35 3.49 11.66
C GLY A 222 10.11 3.09 12.93
N GLN A 223 9.43 3.06 14.08
CA GLN A 223 9.99 2.66 15.37
C GLN A 223 9.54 1.23 15.71
N GLY A 224 10.48 0.31 15.87
CA GLY A 224 10.16 -1.08 16.15
C GLY A 224 11.38 -1.86 16.64
N VAL A 225 11.37 -3.16 16.36
CA VAL A 225 12.49 -4.06 16.66
C VAL A 225 13.01 -4.73 15.40
N VAL A 226 14.32 -4.91 15.31
CA VAL A 226 14.98 -5.72 14.29
C VAL A 226 15.65 -6.91 14.97
N LEU A 227 15.66 -8.06 14.30
CA LEU A 227 16.40 -9.24 14.76
C LEU A 227 17.80 -9.20 14.16
N SER A 228 18.81 -9.35 15.02
CA SER A 228 20.18 -9.60 14.58
C SER A 228 20.33 -11.00 13.97
N GLU A 229 21.47 -11.29 13.35
CA GLU A 229 21.84 -12.64 12.93
C GLU A 229 21.87 -13.63 14.11
N SER A 230 22.19 -13.14 15.32
CA SER A 230 22.13 -13.91 16.58
C SER A 230 20.71 -14.11 17.13
N GLN A 231 19.67 -13.69 16.41
CA GLN A 231 18.26 -13.71 16.84
C GLN A 231 17.97 -12.84 18.06
N GLU A 232 18.82 -11.85 18.34
CA GLU A 232 18.62 -10.89 19.42
C GLU A 232 17.79 -9.72 18.90
N ALA A 233 16.67 -9.45 19.58
CA ALA A 233 15.80 -8.32 19.25
C ALA A 233 16.40 -7.02 19.77
N THR A 234 16.66 -6.09 18.86
CA THR A 234 17.20 -4.76 19.19
C THR A 234 16.21 -3.68 18.79
N SER A 235 16.01 -2.68 19.64
CA SER A 235 15.19 -1.51 19.30
C SER A 235 15.82 -0.76 18.13
N TYR A 236 15.00 -0.38 17.16
CA TYR A 236 15.44 0.27 15.93
C TYR A 236 14.45 1.35 15.52
N THR A 237 14.99 2.48 15.07
CA THR A 237 14.23 3.54 14.43
C THR A 237 14.77 3.76 13.03
N SER A 238 13.94 3.52 12.02
CA SER A 238 14.30 3.75 10.63
C SER A 238 14.57 5.24 10.39
N GLU A 239 15.73 5.57 9.82
CA GLU A 239 16.08 6.95 9.43
C GLU A 239 15.55 7.32 8.03
N ALA A 240 15.02 6.35 7.28
CA ALA A 240 14.55 6.54 5.91
C ALA A 240 13.45 7.61 5.85
N ARG A 241 13.72 8.68 5.09
CA ARG A 241 12.74 9.76 4.86
C ARG A 241 11.80 9.47 3.69
N VAL A 242 12.18 8.56 2.81
CA VAL A 242 11.37 8.13 1.67
C VAL A 242 10.78 6.75 1.95
N LEU A 243 9.46 6.65 1.85
CA LEU A 243 8.69 5.41 1.99
C LEU A 243 8.11 5.00 0.63
N LEU A 244 8.18 3.73 0.27
CA LEU A 244 7.39 3.18 -0.83
C LEU A 244 6.09 2.56 -0.32
N SER A 245 4.99 2.86 -1.00
CA SER A 245 3.68 2.26 -0.77
C SER A 245 3.21 1.45 -1.98
N GLY A 246 2.61 0.29 -1.71
CA GLY A 246 1.95 -0.55 -2.72
C GLY A 246 0.54 -0.09 -3.12
N LEU A 247 0.06 1.03 -2.57
CA LEU A 247 -1.26 1.59 -2.86
C LEU A 247 -1.43 1.89 -4.36
N GLY A 248 -2.62 1.61 -4.89
CA GLY A 248 -2.95 1.74 -6.32
C GLY A 248 -2.97 0.41 -7.05
N ALA A 249 -2.20 -0.59 -6.58
CA ALA A 249 -2.15 -1.89 -7.24
C ALA A 249 -3.52 -2.61 -7.26
N ASP A 250 -4.30 -2.50 -6.18
CA ASP A 250 -5.59 -3.16 -6.10
C ASP A 250 -6.63 -2.54 -7.04
N GLU A 251 -6.65 -1.21 -7.13
CA GLU A 251 -7.54 -0.43 -8.00
C GLU A 251 -7.17 -0.59 -9.49
N LEU A 252 -5.88 -0.68 -9.80
CA LEU A 252 -5.39 -0.80 -11.18
C LEU A 252 -5.36 -2.25 -11.70
N PHE A 253 -5.30 -3.26 -10.83
CA PHE A 253 -5.11 -4.65 -11.26
C PHE A 253 -6.15 -5.62 -10.72
N GLY A 254 -7.24 -5.13 -10.13
CA GLY A 254 -8.36 -5.99 -9.76
C GLY A 254 -8.11 -6.78 -8.48
N GLY A 255 -7.58 -6.14 -7.44
CA GLY A 255 -7.22 -6.81 -6.18
C GLY A 255 -8.40 -7.08 -5.25
N TYR A 256 -9.39 -6.19 -5.17
CA TYR A 256 -10.50 -6.36 -4.21
C TYR A 256 -11.46 -7.50 -4.57
N THR A 257 -11.97 -8.22 -3.55
CA THR A 257 -12.99 -9.28 -3.72
C THR A 257 -14.26 -8.80 -4.44
N ARG A 258 -14.57 -7.50 -4.37
CA ARG A 258 -15.69 -6.90 -5.10
C ARG A 258 -15.48 -6.92 -6.62
N HIS A 259 -14.23 -6.87 -7.11
CA HIS A 259 -13.91 -7.01 -8.53
C HIS A 259 -14.27 -8.40 -9.06
N ASP A 260 -13.86 -9.45 -8.34
CA ASP A 260 -14.25 -10.83 -8.62
C ASP A 260 -15.78 -11.01 -8.59
N THR A 261 -16.44 -10.37 -7.63
CA THR A 261 -17.92 -10.38 -7.53
C THR A 261 -18.57 -9.67 -8.72
N ALA A 262 -18.04 -8.52 -9.14
CA ALA A 262 -18.55 -7.76 -10.28
C ALA A 262 -18.38 -8.54 -11.58
N PHE A 263 -17.20 -9.14 -11.78
CA PHE A 263 -16.91 -10.03 -12.90
C PHE A 263 -17.88 -11.20 -12.98
N ARG A 264 -18.11 -11.92 -11.88
CA ARG A 264 -19.06 -13.06 -11.85
C ARG A 264 -20.50 -12.66 -12.16
N ARG A 265 -20.90 -11.43 -11.86
CA ARG A 265 -22.28 -10.95 -12.06
C ARG A 265 -22.52 -10.37 -13.45
N HIS A 266 -21.53 -9.64 -13.96
CA HIS A 266 -21.71 -8.76 -15.12
C HIS A 266 -20.55 -8.86 -16.14
N GLY A 267 -19.72 -9.90 -16.04
CA GLY A 267 -18.59 -10.13 -16.92
C GLY A 267 -17.54 -9.03 -16.86
N PHE A 268 -16.77 -8.88 -17.93
CA PHE A 268 -15.74 -7.86 -18.04
C PHE A 268 -16.28 -6.42 -17.99
N THR A 269 -17.52 -6.19 -18.44
CA THR A 269 -18.15 -4.87 -18.36
C THR A 269 -18.32 -4.41 -16.92
N GLY A 270 -18.93 -5.23 -16.06
CA GLY A 270 -19.10 -4.83 -14.66
C GLY A 270 -17.79 -4.80 -13.87
N LEU A 271 -16.81 -5.63 -14.23
CA LEU A 271 -15.47 -5.51 -13.69
C LEU A 271 -14.82 -4.18 -14.05
N LEU A 272 -14.91 -3.76 -15.32
CA LEU A 272 -14.36 -2.49 -15.79
C LEU A 272 -15.04 -1.29 -15.11
N GLU A 273 -16.36 -1.32 -14.97
CA GLU A 273 -17.12 -0.30 -14.24
C GLU A 273 -16.63 -0.16 -12.79
N GLU A 274 -16.48 -1.29 -12.07
CA GLU A 274 -16.00 -1.27 -10.68
C GLU A 274 -14.56 -0.74 -10.56
N LEU A 275 -13.66 -1.14 -11.48
CA LEU A 275 -12.27 -0.66 -11.52
C LEU A 275 -12.21 0.84 -11.81
N ASN A 276 -12.99 1.33 -12.77
CA ASN A 276 -13.04 2.76 -13.10
C ASN A 276 -13.53 3.57 -11.91
N LEU A 277 -14.59 3.12 -11.22
CA LEU A 277 -15.09 3.76 -10.00
C LEU A 277 -14.06 3.84 -8.88
N ASP A 278 -13.24 2.79 -8.73
CA ASP A 278 -12.17 2.76 -7.73
C ASP A 278 -11.04 3.75 -8.07
N VAL A 279 -10.61 3.81 -9.33
CA VAL A 279 -9.59 4.77 -9.80
C VAL A 279 -10.08 6.21 -9.64
N GLU A 280 -11.32 6.51 -10.05
CA GLU A 280 -11.93 7.85 -9.92
C GLU A 280 -11.99 8.32 -8.46
N ARG A 281 -12.21 7.40 -7.52
CA ARG A 281 -12.37 7.72 -6.09
C ARG A 281 -11.07 7.65 -5.31
N LEU A 282 -9.99 7.15 -5.89
CA LEU A 282 -8.73 6.86 -5.20
C LEU A 282 -8.18 8.09 -4.46
N GLY A 283 -8.21 9.26 -5.12
CA GLY A 283 -7.78 10.53 -4.55
C GLY A 283 -8.50 10.85 -3.24
N LYS A 284 -9.83 10.82 -3.29
CA LYS A 284 -10.70 11.17 -2.17
C LYS A 284 -10.75 10.11 -1.08
N ARG A 285 -10.85 8.83 -1.44
CA ARG A 285 -11.08 7.73 -0.47
C ARG A 285 -9.83 7.24 0.24
N ASN A 286 -8.67 7.37 -0.40
CA ASN A 286 -7.43 6.79 0.07
C ASN A 286 -6.34 7.84 0.18
N LEU A 287 -5.92 8.43 -0.95
CA LEU A 287 -4.71 9.26 -1.00
C LEU A 287 -4.76 10.45 -0.04
N GLY A 288 -5.87 11.19 0.04
CA GLY A 288 -5.98 12.33 0.95
C GLY A 288 -5.84 11.96 2.43
N ARG A 289 -6.54 10.90 2.86
CA ARG A 289 -6.45 10.35 4.23
C ARG A 289 -5.04 9.83 4.52
N ASP A 290 -4.52 9.02 3.61
CA ASP A 290 -3.28 8.28 3.81
C ASP A 290 -2.08 9.24 3.80
N ASP A 291 -2.07 10.25 2.93
CA ASP A 291 -1.00 11.26 2.85
C ASP A 291 -0.85 12.06 4.15
N ARG A 292 -1.94 12.60 4.70
CA ARG A 292 -1.91 13.35 5.98
C ARG A 292 -1.31 12.53 7.11
N VAL A 293 -1.69 11.25 7.16
CA VAL A 293 -1.26 10.32 8.21
C VAL A 293 0.20 9.92 8.06
N LEU A 294 0.64 9.61 6.84
CA LEU A 294 2.01 9.21 6.53
C LEU A 294 2.99 10.38 6.69
N SER A 295 2.56 11.59 6.32
CA SER A 295 3.35 12.82 6.39
C SER A 295 3.58 13.32 7.81
N ASN A 296 2.78 12.87 8.79
CA ASN A 296 2.89 13.27 10.20
C ASN A 296 4.33 13.11 10.76
N TRP A 297 5.06 12.09 10.32
CA TRP A 297 6.41 11.79 10.81
C TRP A 297 7.53 12.44 9.98
N ALA A 298 7.21 13.46 9.18
CA ALA A 298 8.13 14.11 8.26
C ALA A 298 8.83 13.07 7.35
N ARG A 299 8.01 12.21 6.75
CA ARG A 299 8.42 11.23 5.74
C ARG A 299 7.59 11.43 4.48
N GLU A 300 8.24 11.32 3.35
CA GLU A 300 7.63 11.40 2.03
C GLU A 300 7.25 9.98 1.59
N THR A 301 5.97 9.74 1.31
CA THR A 301 5.56 8.47 0.70
C THR A 301 5.46 8.61 -0.80
N ARG A 302 6.08 7.68 -1.53
CA ARG A 302 6.05 7.58 -2.99
C ARG A 302 5.24 6.35 -3.41
N PHE A 303 4.52 6.48 -4.51
CA PHE A 303 3.54 5.49 -4.98
C PHE A 303 3.91 4.97 -6.38
N PRO A 304 4.77 3.94 -6.50
CA PRO A 304 5.22 3.47 -7.81
C PRO A 304 4.10 2.97 -8.73
N PHE A 305 3.05 2.37 -8.17
CA PHE A 305 1.89 1.94 -8.95
C PHE A 305 1.05 3.09 -9.49
N LEU A 306 1.21 4.32 -8.98
CA LEU A 306 0.48 5.50 -9.42
C LEU A 306 1.32 6.40 -10.35
N ASP A 307 2.41 5.87 -10.90
CA ASP A 307 3.16 6.53 -11.96
C ASP A 307 2.28 6.73 -13.20
N GLU A 308 2.36 7.91 -13.81
CA GLU A 308 1.46 8.35 -14.87
C GLU A 308 1.53 7.43 -16.10
N ASP A 309 2.72 6.98 -16.49
CA ASP A 309 2.90 6.03 -17.60
C ASP A 309 2.27 4.67 -17.26
N LEU A 310 2.42 4.23 -16.00
CA LEU A 310 1.88 2.95 -15.53
C LEU A 310 0.35 3.00 -15.47
N VAL A 311 -0.23 4.05 -14.86
CA VAL A 311 -1.67 4.26 -14.79
C VAL A 311 -2.26 4.37 -16.19
N SER A 312 -1.63 5.17 -17.07
CA SER A 312 -2.06 5.33 -18.46
C SER A 312 -2.12 4.00 -19.21
N TRP A 313 -1.11 3.14 -19.04
CA TRP A 313 -1.17 1.79 -19.60
C TRP A 313 -2.27 0.94 -18.94
N ALA A 314 -2.33 0.91 -17.61
CA ALA A 314 -3.23 0.02 -16.88
C ALA A 314 -4.71 0.28 -17.20
N VAL A 315 -5.16 1.54 -17.27
CA VAL A 315 -6.58 1.84 -17.54
C VAL A 315 -6.98 1.66 -19.01
N ASN A 316 -6.01 1.60 -19.93
CA ASN A 316 -6.24 1.47 -21.37
C ASN A 316 -6.00 0.03 -21.85
N ALA A 317 -5.23 -0.74 -21.09
CA ALA A 317 -5.04 -2.16 -21.35
C ALA A 317 -6.37 -2.91 -21.22
N PRO A 318 -6.65 -3.88 -22.11
CA PRO A 318 -7.79 -4.76 -21.95
C PRO A 318 -7.79 -5.42 -20.58
N VAL A 319 -8.95 -5.50 -19.94
CA VAL A 319 -9.04 -5.88 -18.52
C VAL A 319 -8.50 -7.28 -18.25
N TRP A 320 -8.68 -8.22 -19.19
CA TRP A 320 -8.13 -9.57 -19.09
C TRP A 320 -6.60 -9.61 -19.10
N GLU A 321 -5.93 -8.71 -19.83
CA GLU A 321 -4.46 -8.68 -19.92
C GLU A 321 -3.76 -8.20 -18.64
N ARG A 322 -4.52 -7.56 -17.73
CA ARG A 322 -3.99 -7.00 -16.48
C ARG A 322 -4.59 -7.63 -15.21
N CYS A 323 -5.80 -8.17 -15.27
CA CYS A 323 -6.50 -8.69 -14.08
C CYS A 323 -6.69 -10.21 -14.04
N GLY A 324 -6.47 -10.96 -15.14
CA GLY A 324 -6.56 -12.44 -15.16
C GLY A 324 -7.92 -13.08 -14.89
N PHE A 325 -9.00 -12.28 -14.80
CA PHE A 325 -10.36 -12.82 -14.74
C PHE A 325 -10.76 -13.43 -16.09
N GLY A 326 -11.58 -14.48 -16.06
CA GLY A 326 -12.09 -15.14 -17.27
C GLY A 326 -11.17 -16.21 -17.89
N GLU A 327 -10.02 -16.49 -17.28
CA GLU A 327 -9.19 -17.65 -17.64
C GLU A 327 -9.96 -18.96 -17.41
N ASP A 328 -9.96 -19.85 -18.41
CA ASP A 328 -10.60 -21.17 -18.32
C ASP A 328 -9.81 -22.11 -17.39
N GLN A 329 -10.49 -23.06 -16.74
CA GLN A 329 -9.87 -24.06 -15.86
C GLN A 329 -8.92 -25.02 -16.60
N THR A 330 -8.99 -25.09 -17.92
CA THR A 330 -8.04 -25.84 -18.77
C THR A 330 -6.61 -25.30 -18.71
N THR A 331 -6.41 -24.14 -18.08
CA THR A 331 -5.11 -23.48 -17.88
C THR A 331 -4.35 -23.94 -16.64
N LEU A 332 -4.92 -24.86 -15.86
CA LEU A 332 -4.29 -25.42 -14.64
C LEU A 332 -2.91 -26.06 -14.91
N ASP A 333 -2.67 -26.55 -16.13
CA ASP A 333 -1.40 -27.16 -16.55
C ASP A 333 -0.31 -26.11 -16.86
N SER A 334 -0.64 -24.82 -16.84
CA SER A 334 0.34 -23.75 -17.03
C SER A 334 1.12 -23.46 -15.75
N GLU A 335 2.34 -22.93 -15.89
CA GLU A 335 3.22 -22.55 -14.78
C GLU A 335 2.51 -21.70 -13.70
N THR A 336 1.57 -20.86 -14.12
CA THR A 336 0.83 -19.90 -13.28
C THR A 336 -0.64 -20.28 -13.08
N GLY A 337 -1.06 -21.47 -13.51
CA GLY A 337 -2.46 -21.91 -13.50
C GLY A 337 -3.10 -21.98 -12.11
N THR A 338 -2.30 -22.18 -11.06
CA THR A 338 -2.75 -22.23 -9.66
C THR A 338 -2.82 -20.85 -8.99
N LEU A 339 -2.30 -19.80 -9.63
CA LEU A 339 -2.32 -18.45 -9.09
C LEU A 339 -3.72 -17.87 -9.14
N GLU A 340 -4.11 -17.20 -8.06
CA GLU A 340 -5.39 -16.49 -7.96
C GLU A 340 -5.55 -15.49 -9.13
N PRO A 341 -6.74 -15.38 -9.73
CA PRO A 341 -7.00 -14.39 -10.78
C PRO A 341 -6.73 -12.95 -10.34
N ALA A 342 -7.16 -12.53 -9.15
CA ALA A 342 -6.97 -11.16 -8.69
C ALA A 342 -5.49 -10.71 -8.79
N LYS A 343 -5.22 -9.64 -9.55
CA LYS A 343 -3.88 -9.12 -9.85
C LYS A 343 -2.94 -10.12 -10.56
N LYS A 344 -3.48 -11.02 -11.39
CA LYS A 344 -2.72 -12.09 -12.05
C LYS A 344 -1.45 -11.60 -12.75
N VAL A 345 -1.49 -10.45 -13.42
CA VAL A 345 -0.30 -9.89 -14.10
C VAL A 345 0.85 -9.62 -13.13
N LEU A 346 0.55 -9.10 -11.94
CA LEU A 346 1.54 -8.84 -10.88
C LEU A 346 2.01 -10.14 -10.23
N ARG A 347 1.12 -11.13 -10.07
CA ARG A 347 1.48 -12.46 -9.57
C ARG A 347 2.41 -13.19 -10.52
N CYS A 348 2.15 -13.11 -11.82
CA CYS A 348 3.05 -13.65 -12.85
C CYS A 348 4.40 -12.93 -12.84
N LEU A 349 4.42 -11.61 -12.63
CA LEU A 349 5.68 -10.87 -12.48
C LEU A 349 6.44 -11.31 -11.22
N ALA A 350 5.79 -11.41 -10.06
CA ALA A 350 6.42 -11.91 -8.84
C ALA A 350 7.01 -13.31 -9.05
N TRP A 351 6.27 -14.20 -9.72
CA TRP A 351 6.74 -15.54 -10.07
C TRP A 351 7.97 -15.49 -10.99
N LYS A 352 7.93 -14.68 -12.06
CA LYS A 352 9.06 -14.45 -12.98
C LYS A 352 10.31 -13.98 -12.24
N LEU A 353 10.16 -13.17 -11.19
CA LEU A 353 11.24 -12.66 -10.35
C LEU A 353 11.71 -13.62 -9.26
N GLY A 354 11.21 -14.86 -9.23
CA GLY A 354 11.58 -15.89 -8.26
C GLY A 354 10.79 -15.87 -6.94
N MET A 355 9.85 -14.93 -6.78
CA MET A 355 9.04 -14.74 -5.57
C MET A 355 7.75 -15.56 -5.64
N LYS A 356 7.87 -16.89 -5.68
CA LYS A 356 6.75 -17.82 -5.91
C LYS A 356 5.75 -17.87 -4.75
N ASN A 357 6.23 -17.79 -3.50
CA ASN A 357 5.33 -17.81 -2.34
C ASN A 357 4.51 -16.51 -2.31
N VAL A 358 5.16 -15.38 -2.51
CA VAL A 358 4.49 -14.07 -2.66
C VAL A 358 3.51 -14.05 -3.84
N ALA A 359 3.85 -14.66 -4.97
CA ALA A 359 2.93 -14.77 -6.11
C ALA A 359 1.64 -15.53 -5.76
N ALA A 360 1.71 -16.51 -4.87
CA ALA A 360 0.57 -17.31 -4.40
C ALA A 360 -0.16 -16.69 -3.18
N GLU A 361 0.41 -15.68 -2.53
CA GLU A 361 -0.13 -15.09 -1.30
C GLU A 361 -1.51 -14.46 -1.54
N LYS A 362 -2.47 -14.79 -0.67
CA LYS A 362 -3.83 -14.26 -0.79
C LYS A 362 -3.90 -12.84 -0.24
N LYS A 363 -4.70 -12.00 -0.89
CA LYS A 363 -4.91 -10.63 -0.42
C LYS A 363 -5.58 -10.61 0.95
N ARG A 364 -5.07 -9.75 1.83
CA ARG A 364 -5.74 -9.32 3.06
C ARG A 364 -5.75 -7.79 3.13
N ALA A 365 -6.83 -7.20 3.64
CA ALA A 365 -6.84 -5.75 3.88
C ALA A 365 -6.06 -5.44 5.16
N ILE A 366 -5.29 -4.35 5.14
CA ILE A 366 -4.37 -3.96 6.23
C ILE A 366 -5.05 -3.91 7.61
N GLN A 367 -6.29 -3.41 7.68
CA GLN A 367 -7.03 -3.34 8.96
C GLN A 367 -7.25 -4.71 9.62
N PHE A 368 -7.37 -5.77 8.83
CA PHE A 368 -7.52 -7.13 9.34
C PHE A 368 -6.17 -7.82 9.53
N GLY A 369 -5.23 -7.51 8.64
CA GLY A 369 -3.90 -8.08 8.62
C GLY A 369 -2.99 -7.60 9.74
N ALA A 370 -2.98 -6.29 10.02
CA ALA A 370 -2.29 -5.66 11.14
C ALA A 370 -3.08 -5.72 12.46
N ARG A 371 -4.30 -6.29 12.44
CA ARG A 371 -5.23 -6.40 13.59
C ARG A 371 -5.72 -5.06 14.18
N THR A 372 -5.69 -3.96 13.41
CA THR A 372 -6.23 -2.65 13.84
C THR A 372 -7.75 -2.54 13.76
N ALA A 373 -8.45 -3.50 13.14
CA ALA A 373 -9.90 -3.44 13.00
C ALA A 373 -10.61 -3.68 14.33
N LYS A 374 -11.60 -2.84 14.63
CA LYS A 374 -12.58 -3.03 15.73
C LYS A 374 -11.94 -3.21 17.11
N MET A 375 -10.87 -2.47 17.45
CA MET A 375 -10.17 -2.67 18.72
C MET A 375 -11.01 -2.30 19.98
N GLU A 376 -11.99 -1.39 19.86
CA GLU A 376 -12.80 -0.93 21.00
C GLU A 376 -13.96 -1.87 21.40
N VAL A 377 -14.35 -1.87 22.67
CA VAL A 377 -15.40 -2.75 23.23
C VAL A 377 -16.83 -2.26 22.85
N GLY A 378 -17.31 -2.65 21.67
CA GLY A 378 -18.71 -2.49 21.23
C GLY A 378 -19.03 -3.10 19.86
N LYS A 379 -20.31 -3.18 19.45
CA LYS A 379 -20.70 -3.61 18.09
C LYS A 379 -20.49 -2.44 17.09
N SER A 380 -19.25 -2.10 16.77
CA SER A 380 -18.96 -1.11 15.71
C SER A 380 -18.82 -1.80 14.34
N LYS A 381 -19.51 -1.25 13.33
CA LYS A 381 -19.25 -1.58 11.91
C LYS A 381 -18.22 -0.61 11.37
N GLY A 382 -17.49 -0.99 10.32
CA GLY A 382 -16.47 -0.11 9.71
C GLY A 382 -17.01 1.22 9.21
N THR A 383 -18.30 1.30 8.88
CA THR A 383 -18.99 2.52 8.42
C THR A 383 -19.53 3.39 9.57
N HIS A 384 -19.35 2.99 10.82
CA HIS A 384 -19.77 3.82 11.95
C HIS A 384 -18.88 5.05 12.04
N THR A 385 -19.52 6.19 12.27
CA THR A 385 -18.82 7.45 12.48
C THR A 385 -18.08 7.43 13.82
N ILE A 386 -16.82 7.84 13.81
CA ILE A 386 -16.03 8.14 15.00
C ILE A 386 -16.34 9.56 15.44
N ALA A 387 -16.65 9.72 16.73
CA ALA A 387 -17.08 10.98 17.33
C ALA A 387 -15.95 12.00 17.42
#